data_AF-A0A8D8PCJ4-F1
#
_entry.id   AF-A0A8D8PCJ4-F1
#
_cell.length_a   1.000
_cell.length_b   1.000
_cell.length_c   1.000
_cell.angle_alpha   90.00
_cell.angle_beta   90.00
_cell.angle_gamma   90.00
#
_symmetry.space_group_name_H-M   'P 1'
#
loop_
_entity.id
_entity.type
_entity.pdbx_description
1 polymer ?
#
loop_
_entity_poly.entity_id
_entity_poly.type
_entity_poly.pdbx_seq_one_letter_code
_entity_poly.pdbx_strand_id
1 'polypeptide(L)'
;TELVMRKPYEFGVGAKVAIFTYHGCTIELRGKPDVAYVARETPMVQYLNSNSALEHLRAKAEQDDTQGPVVMIVGPMDVGKTTLCRIFLNYAVRLGRRPIY
;
A
#
# COMPACT_ATOMS: atom_id res chain seq x y z
N THR A 1 -4.75 0.31 -2.78
CA THR A 1 -6.10 0.11 -3.34
C THR A 1 -6.02 -0.78 -4.55
N GLU A 2 -6.98 -1.67 -4.75
CA GLU A 2 -7.00 -2.57 -5.91
C GLU A 2 -7.62 -1.88 -7.14
N LEU A 3 -7.09 -2.21 -8.31
CA LEU A 3 -7.62 -1.74 -9.59
C LEU A 3 -8.64 -2.75 -10.11
N VAL A 4 -9.77 -2.24 -10.61
CA VAL A 4 -10.82 -3.06 -11.20
C VAL A 4 -10.50 -3.31 -12.67
N MET A 5 -10.62 -4.57 -13.11
CA MET A 5 -10.40 -4.94 -14.50
C MET A 5 -11.28 -4.12 -15.45
N ARG A 6 -10.68 -3.60 -16.54
CA ARG A 6 -11.33 -2.76 -17.57
C ARG A 6 -11.92 -1.43 -17.07
N LYS A 7 -11.65 -1.03 -15.82
CA LYS A 7 -12.03 0.28 -15.33
C LYS A 7 -10.93 1.31 -15.67
N PRO A 8 -11.25 2.41 -16.38
CA PRO A 8 -10.30 3.48 -16.59
C PRO A 8 -10.07 4.26 -15.28
N TYR A 9 -8.82 4.65 -15.04
CA TYR A 9 -8.42 5.51 -13.92
C TYR A 9 -7.68 6.73 -14.48
N GLU A 10 -8.16 7.91 -14.15
CA GLU A 10 -7.60 9.18 -14.61
C GLU A 10 -6.69 9.79 -13.55
N PHE A 11 -5.54 10.29 -13.99
CA PHE A 11 -4.57 10.96 -13.13
C PHE A 11 -4.34 12.38 -13.66
N GLY A 12 -4.39 13.36 -12.76
CA GLY A 12 -4.16 14.77 -13.10
C GLY A 12 -2.70 15.05 -13.48
N VAL A 13 -2.48 16.24 -14.04
CA VAL A 13 -1.13 16.72 -14.41
C VAL A 13 -0.24 16.79 -13.17
N GLY A 14 1.00 16.28 -13.27
CA GLY A 14 1.96 16.24 -12.18
C GLY A 14 1.79 15.06 -11.20
N ALA A 15 0.83 14.16 -11.45
CA ALA A 15 0.65 12.98 -10.61
C ALA A 15 1.82 11.99 -10.75
N LYS A 16 2.46 11.66 -9.63
CA LYS A 16 3.44 10.57 -9.53
C LYS A 16 2.75 9.34 -8.98
N VAL A 17 2.63 8.29 -9.80
CA VAL A 17 1.88 7.07 -9.49
C VAL A 17 2.77 5.85 -9.68
N ALA A 18 2.62 4.88 -8.78
CA ALA A 18 3.19 3.56 -8.94
C ALA A 18 2.05 2.53 -8.94
N ILE A 19 2.05 1.66 -9.94
CA ILE A 19 1.12 0.52 -10.03
C ILE A 19 1.93 -0.73 -9.77
N PHE A 20 1.46 -1.55 -8.84
CA PHE A 20 2.12 -2.78 -8.43
C PHE A 20 1.20 -3.99 -8.61
N THR A 21 1.77 -5.12 -9.00
CA THR A 21 1.08 -6.40 -9.12
C THR A 21 1.88 -7.51 -8.45
N TYR A 22 1.19 -8.38 -7.71
CA TYR A 22 1.78 -9.57 -7.08
C TYR A 22 1.86 -10.77 -8.04
N HIS A 23 0.97 -10.83 -9.02
CA HIS A 23 0.79 -12.01 -9.89
C HIS A 23 1.07 -11.71 -11.38
N GLY A 24 1.54 -10.50 -11.69
CA GLY A 24 1.62 -10.00 -13.06
C GLY A 24 0.32 -9.32 -13.50
N CYS A 25 0.45 -8.32 -14.38
CA CYS A 25 -0.68 -7.65 -15.00
C CYS A 25 -0.23 -6.97 -16.30
N THR A 26 -1.16 -6.77 -17.21
CA THR A 26 -0.98 -5.89 -18.37
C THR A 26 -1.81 -4.64 -18.15
N ILE A 27 -1.18 -3.47 -18.33
CA ILE A 27 -1.84 -2.17 -18.19
C ILE A 27 -1.76 -1.42 -19.52
N GLU A 28 -2.82 -0.72 -19.86
CA GLU A 28 -2.87 0.20 -20.99
C GLU A 28 -2.74 1.63 -20.46
N LEU A 29 -1.70 2.35 -20.89
CA LEU A 29 -1.49 3.75 -20.54
C LEU A 29 -1.93 4.63 -21.71
N ARG A 30 -2.89 5.53 -21.49
CA ARG A 30 -3.36 6.50 -22.48
C ARG A 30 -2.92 7.91 -22.08
N GLY A 31 -2.33 8.64 -23.01
CA GLY A 31 -1.83 10.00 -22.80
C GLY A 31 -0.32 10.13 -22.99
N LYS A 32 0.23 11.31 -22.70
CA LYS A 32 1.68 11.60 -22.79
C LYS A 32 2.25 11.71 -21.38
N PRO A 33 2.89 10.65 -20.84
CA PRO A 33 3.61 10.74 -19.58
C PRO A 33 4.96 11.44 -19.77
N ASP A 34 5.43 12.17 -18.76
CA ASP A 34 6.81 12.68 -18.75
C ASP A 34 7.82 11.54 -18.61
N VAL A 35 7.52 10.58 -17.73
CA VAL A 35 8.35 9.41 -17.45
C VAL A 35 7.43 8.21 -17.20
N ALA A 36 7.69 7.09 -17.89
CA ALA A 36 7.02 5.82 -17.66
C ALA A 36 8.03 4.68 -17.78
N TYR A 37 8.17 3.88 -16.73
CA TYR A 37 9.06 2.72 -16.70
C TYR A 37 8.53 1.65 -15.76
N VAL A 38 9.05 0.43 -15.90
CA VAL A 38 8.72 -0.70 -15.02
C VAL A 38 9.91 -0.95 -14.09
N ALA A 39 9.71 -0.74 -12.79
CA ALA A 39 10.69 -1.09 -11.76
C ALA A 39 10.61 -2.60 -11.44
N ARG A 40 11.75 -3.30 -11.45
CA ARG A 40 11.82 -4.73 -11.12
C ARG A 40 12.01 -4.98 -9.62
N GLU A 41 12.80 -4.14 -8.98
CA GLU A 41 13.11 -4.25 -7.55
C GLU A 41 12.25 -3.27 -6.76
N THR A 42 11.36 -3.80 -5.92
CA THR A 42 10.47 -2.98 -5.08
C THR A 42 10.43 -3.57 -3.66
N PRO A 43 10.30 -2.73 -2.61
CA PRO A 43 10.17 -3.18 -1.23
C PRO A 43 8.77 -3.73 -0.88
N MET A 44 7.92 -4.02 -1.87
CA MET A 44 6.51 -4.36 -1.65
C MET A 44 6.31 -5.66 -0.85
N VAL A 45 7.23 -6.62 -0.97
CA VAL A 45 7.21 -7.85 -0.15
C VAL A 45 7.53 -7.53 1.30
N GLN A 46 8.46 -6.61 1.57
CA GLN A 46 8.79 -6.20 2.94
C GLN A 46 7.59 -5.53 3.59
N TYR A 47 6.88 -4.65 2.87
CA TYR A 47 5.66 -4.02 3.37
C TYR A 47 4.55 -5.04 3.67
N LEU A 48 4.39 -6.07 2.83
CA LEU A 48 3.43 -7.14 3.07
C LEU A 48 3.77 -7.95 4.33
N ASN A 49 5.05 -8.30 4.51
CA ASN A 49 5.52 -9.03 5.68
C ASN A 49 5.32 -8.22 6.97
N SER A 50 5.65 -6.92 6.96
CA SER A 50 5.42 -6.01 8.09
C SER A 50 3.92 -5.91 8.43
N ASN A 51 3.05 -5.79 7.43
CA ASN A 51 1.62 -5.76 7.67
C ASN A 51 1.10 -7.07 8.27
N SER A 52 1.63 -8.22 7.83
CA SER A 52 1.28 -9.54 8.38
C SER A 52 1.70 -9.66 9.84
N ALA A 53 2.88 -9.16 10.21
CA ALA A 53 3.31 -9.10 11.60
C ALA A 53 2.39 -8.21 12.46
N LEU A 54 1.96 -7.05 11.95
CA LEU A 54 0.98 -6.19 12.63
C LEU A 54 -0.36 -6.89 12.82
N GLU A 55 -0.77 -7.72 11.86
CA GLU A 55 -2.01 -8.49 11.97
C GLU A 55 -1.92 -9.59 13.03
N HIS A 56 -0.78 -10.28 13.13
CA HIS A 56 -0.55 -11.23 14.23
C HIS A 56 -0.64 -10.56 15.60
N LEU A 57 -0.08 -9.35 15.74
CA LEU A 57 -0.20 -8.57 16.98
C LEU A 57 -1.65 -8.18 17.27
N ARG A 58 -2.45 -7.84 16.25
CA ARG A 58 -3.89 -7.57 16.42
C ARG A 58 -4.66 -8.81 16.86
N ALA A 59 -4.44 -9.94 16.21
CA ALA A 59 -5.11 -11.20 16.56
C ALA A 59 -4.78 -11.63 17.99
N LYS A 60 -3.53 -11.45 18.42
CA LYS A 60 -3.15 -11.69 19.81
C LYS A 60 -3.83 -10.72 20.79
N ALA A 61 -3.83 -9.43 20.48
CA ALA A 61 -4.49 -8.44 21.32
C ALA A 61 -6.00 -8.71 21.47
N GLU A 62 -6.65 -9.18 20.40
CA GLU A 62 -8.06 -9.59 20.40
C GLU A 62 -8.32 -10.83 21.28
N GLN A 63 -7.39 -11.79 21.31
CA GLN A 63 -7.46 -12.94 22.23
C GLN A 63 -7.27 -12.53 23.69
N ASP A 64 -6.37 -11.58 23.94
CA ASP A 64 -6.04 -11.09 25.28
C ASP A 64 -7.01 -10.00 25.77
N ASP A 65 -8.02 -9.61 24.98
CA ASP A 65 -8.95 -8.48 25.20
C ASP A 65 -8.23 -7.15 25.51
N THR A 66 -7.15 -6.88 24.76
CA THR A 66 -6.31 -5.69 24.89
C THR A 66 -6.34 -4.82 23.62
N GLN A 67 -5.78 -3.62 23.73
CA GLN A 67 -5.67 -2.70 22.60
C GLN A 67 -4.69 -3.22 21.54
N GLY A 68 -5.08 -3.10 20.26
CA GLY A 68 -4.21 -3.44 19.13
C GLY A 68 -2.94 -2.55 19.01
N PRO A 69 -1.98 -2.92 18.15
CA PRO A 69 -0.71 -2.24 18.02
C PRO A 69 -0.85 -0.80 17.51
N VAL A 70 -0.13 0.12 18.15
CA VAL A 70 0.06 1.51 17.69
C VAL A 70 1.41 1.59 16.97
N VAL A 71 1.41 2.07 15.73
CA VAL A 71 2.60 2.05 14.85
C VAL A 71 3.00 3.47 14.49
N MET A 72 4.26 3.81 14.69
CA MET A 72 4.85 5.09 14.28
C MET A 72 5.85 4.86 13.15
N ILE A 73 5.67 5.57 12.03
CA ILE A 73 6.59 5.51 10.87
C ILE A 73 7.47 6.75 10.90
N VAL A 74 8.78 6.55 11.02
CA VAL A 74 9.79 7.62 11.14
C VAL A 74 10.83 7.54 10.03
N GLY A 75 11.42 8.69 9.69
CA GLY A 75 12.50 8.79 8.71
C GLY A 75 12.61 10.17 8.07
N PRO A 76 13.70 10.45 7.33
CA PRO A 76 13.98 11.73 6.68
C PRO A 76 12.88 12.18 5.70
N MET A 77 12.93 13.43 5.24
CA MET A 77 11.98 13.91 4.23
C MET A 77 12.09 13.11 2.92
N ASP A 78 10.97 13.00 2.20
CA ASP A 78 10.87 12.39 0.86
C ASP A 78 11.22 10.89 0.73
N VAL A 79 11.25 10.12 1.82
CA VAL A 79 11.48 8.66 1.80
C VAL A 79 10.21 7.81 1.59
N GLY A 80 9.08 8.41 1.23
CA GLY A 80 7.83 7.68 0.95
C GLY A 80 7.02 7.24 2.17
N LYS A 81 7.24 7.84 3.35
CA LYS A 81 6.51 7.52 4.60
C LYS A 81 4.98 7.55 4.43
N THR A 82 4.45 8.61 3.80
CA THR A 82 3.01 8.74 3.54
C THR A 82 2.48 7.64 2.64
N THR A 83 3.26 7.24 1.63
CA THR A 83 2.91 6.12 0.74
C THR A 83 2.85 4.81 1.51
N LEU A 84 3.83 4.56 2.40
CA LEU A 84 3.84 3.38 3.26
C LEU A 84 2.63 3.34 4.20
N CYS A 85 2.30 4.46 4.87
CA CYS A 85 1.10 4.55 5.70
C CYS A 85 -0.16 4.17 4.91
N ARG A 86 -0.33 4.74 3.70
CA ARG A 86 -1.46 4.42 2.83
C ARG A 86 -1.50 2.95 2.43
N ILE A 87 -0.37 2.30 2.20
CA ILE A 87 -0.31 0.86 1.89
C ILE A 87 -0.80 0.04 3.09
N PHE A 88 -0.29 0.31 4.30
CA PHE A 88 -0.70 -0.40 5.51
C PHE A 88 -2.18 -0.21 5.84
N LEU A 89 -2.70 1.01 5.71
CA LEU A 89 -4.13 1.28 5.91
C LEU A 89 -4.99 0.48 4.93
N ASN A 90 -4.61 0.48 3.65
CA ASN A 90 -5.32 -0.29 2.63
C ASN A 90 -5.28 -1.80 2.92
N TYR A 91 -4.16 -2.33 3.40
CA TYR A 91 -4.05 -3.75 3.75
C TYR A 91 -4.88 -4.10 4.98
N ALA A 92 -4.87 -3.27 6.02
CA ALA A 92 -5.71 -3.46 7.20
C ALA A 92 -7.21 -3.44 6.84
N VAL A 93 -7.66 -2.48 6.02
CA VAL A 93 -9.06 -2.42 5.55
C VAL A 93 -9.45 -3.66 4.75
N ARG A 94 -8.54 -4.19 3.92
CA ARG A 94 -8.78 -5.43 3.16
C ARG A 94 -8.94 -6.67 4.05
N LEU A 95 -8.33 -6.67 5.23
CA LEU A 95 -8.50 -7.72 6.24
C LEU A 95 -9.73 -7.48 7.13
N GLY A 96 -10.58 -6.51 6.81
CA GLY A 96 -11.77 -6.18 7.58
C GLY A 96 -11.50 -5.35 8.84
N ARG A 97 -10.27 -4.88 9.06
CA ARG A 97 -9.91 -4.03 10.19
C ARG A 97 -10.29 -2.57 9.93
N ARG A 98 -10.41 -1.78 11.00
CA ARG A 98 -10.71 -0.33 10.95
C ARG A 98 -9.57 0.47 11.60
N PRO A 99 -8.42 0.64 10.91
CA PRO A 99 -7.30 1.38 11.45
C PRO A 99 -7.61 2.89 11.53
N ILE A 100 -6.95 3.57 12.45
CA ILE A 100 -6.99 5.04 12.59
C ILE A 100 -5.71 5.61 11.96
N TYR A 101 -5.84 6.70 11.19
CA TYR A 101 -4.71 7.43 10.58
C TYR A 101 -4.65 8.84 11.11
#